data_AF-A0AAP3GAV6-F1
#
_entry.id   AF-A0AAP3GAV6-F1
#
_cell.length_a   1.000
_cell.length_b   1.000
_cell.length_c   1.000
_cell.angle_alpha   90.00
_cell.angle_beta   90.00
_cell.angle_gamma   90.00
#
_symmetry.space_group_name_H-M   'P 1'
#
loop_
_entity.id
_entity.type
_entity.pdbx_description
1 polymer ?
#
loop_
_entity_poly.entity_id
_entity_poly.type
_entity_poly.pdbx_seq_one_letter_code
_entity_poly.pdbx_strand_id
1 'polypeptide(L)'
;MFGISMIAIVTFIVLFSISYVIYIKKPENTVFMYIPSTVVFIVSSLAVLYSFCVNGFEGLGIAFIGATIGIASLLTCIVLTIIVMIKQHEK
;
A
#
# COMPACT_ATOMS: atom_id res chain seq x y z
N MET A 1 6.68 0.32 19.32
CA MET A 1 6.66 1.31 18.21
C MET A 1 7.60 0.93 17.06
N PHE A 2 8.88 0.65 17.30
CA PHE A 2 9.85 0.31 16.23
C PHE A 2 9.43 -0.83 15.28
N GLY A 3 8.84 -1.92 15.78
CA GLY A 3 8.42 -3.04 14.93
C GLY A 3 7.32 -2.68 13.92
N ILE A 4 6.35 -1.87 14.33
CA ILE A 4 5.23 -1.44 13.48
C ILE A 4 5.74 -0.48 12.39
N SER A 5 6.66 0.41 12.76
CA SER A 5 7.35 1.30 11.81
C SER A 5 8.18 0.52 10.79
N MET A 6 8.91 -0.54 11.20
CA MET A 6 9.64 -1.39 10.26
C MET A 6 8.71 -2.08 9.27
N ILE A 7 7.58 -2.64 9.73
CA ILE A 7 6.59 -3.28 8.85
C ILE A 7 6.05 -2.28 7.82
N ALA A 8 5.76 -1.05 8.23
CA ALA A 8 5.32 0.01 7.31
C ALA A 8 6.37 0.30 6.22
N ILE A 9 7.63 0.46 6.61
CA ILE A 9 8.74 0.78 5.70
C ILE A 9 8.97 -0.36 4.70
N VAL A 10 9.04 -1.61 5.18
CA VAL A 10 9.23 -2.78 4.33
C VAL A 10 8.08 -2.92 3.34
N THR A 11 6.84 -2.79 3.82
CA THR A 11 5.64 -2.86 2.98
C THR A 11 5.66 -1.78 1.90
N PHE A 12 6.00 -0.54 2.28
CA PHE A 12 6.12 0.57 1.34
C PHE A 12 7.18 0.32 0.27
N ILE A 13 8.38 -0.13 0.65
CA ILE A 13 9.47 -0.41 -0.29
C ILE A 13 9.07 -1.52 -1.26
N VAL A 14 8.51 -2.61 -0.75
CA VAL A 14 8.10 -3.77 -1.58
C VAL A 14 7.02 -3.37 -2.58
N LEU A 15 5.96 -2.68 -2.13
CA LEU A 15 4.89 -2.19 -3.01
C LEU A 15 5.43 -1.21 -4.04
N PHE A 16 6.25 -0.26 -3.62
CA PHE A 16 6.85 0.72 -4.51
C PHE A 16 7.72 0.05 -5.58
N SER A 17 8.58 -0.91 -5.20
CA SER A 17 9.40 -1.65 -6.15
C SER A 17 8.57 -2.44 -7.15
N ILE A 18 7.53 -3.16 -6.71
CA ILE A 18 6.66 -3.94 -7.60
C ILE A 18 5.92 -3.02 -8.58
N SER A 19 5.28 -1.96 -8.07
CA SER A 19 4.57 -0.99 -8.89
C SER A 19 5.49 -0.28 -9.87
N TYR A 20 6.71 0.07 -9.46
CA TYR A 20 7.70 0.72 -10.33
C TYR A 20 8.21 -0.21 -11.45
N VAL A 21 8.43 -1.50 -11.15
CA VAL A 21 8.78 -2.50 -12.18
C VAL A 21 7.65 -2.66 -13.21
N ILE A 22 6.39 -2.67 -12.77
CA ILE A 22 5.23 -2.71 -13.65
C ILE A 22 5.18 -1.46 -14.54
N TYR A 23 5.45 -0.28 -13.96
CA TYR A 23 5.50 0.98 -14.68
C TYR A 23 6.56 1.00 -15.79
N ILE A 24 7.77 0.48 -15.53
CA ILE A 24 8.82 0.38 -16.55
C ILE A 24 8.44 -0.61 -17.66
N LYS A 25 7.84 -1.74 -17.32
CA LYS A 25 7.48 -2.78 -18.31
C LYS A 25 6.27 -2.41 -19.18
N LYS A 26 5.32 -1.65 -18.66
CA LYS A 26 4.09 -1.25 -19.37
C LYS A 26 3.75 0.23 -19.13
N PRO A 27 4.53 1.15 -19.72
CA PRO A 27 4.37 2.59 -19.49
C PRO A 27 3.07 3.17 -20.06
N GLU A 28 2.45 2.47 -21.03
CA GLU A 28 1.21 2.89 -21.70
C GLU A 28 -0.02 2.75 -20.80
N ASN A 29 0.06 1.93 -19.75
CA ASN A 29 -1.10 1.61 -18.93
C ASN A 29 -0.81 1.88 -17.44
N THR A 30 -0.79 3.17 -17.10
CA THR A 30 -0.54 3.69 -15.76
C THR A 30 -1.48 3.12 -14.69
N VAL A 31 -2.68 2.65 -15.08
CA VAL A 31 -3.63 2.00 -14.16
C VAL A 31 -3.06 0.72 -13.53
N PHE A 32 -2.28 -0.07 -14.29
CA PHE A 32 -1.71 -1.34 -13.79
C PHE A 32 -0.69 -1.15 -12.67
N MET A 33 -0.07 0.02 -12.61
CA MET A 33 0.91 0.39 -11.58
C MET A 33 0.28 0.50 -10.19
N TYR A 34 -1.01 0.84 -10.11
CA TYR A 34 -1.73 1.01 -8.84
C TYR A 34 -2.32 -0.29 -8.31
N ILE A 35 -2.51 -1.31 -9.16
CA ILE A 35 -3.14 -2.58 -8.79
C ILE A 35 -2.49 -3.22 -7.55
N PRO A 36 -1.15 -3.34 -7.43
CA PRO A 36 -0.53 -3.95 -6.26
C PRO A 36 -0.91 -3.23 -4.95
N SER A 37 -0.83 -1.90 -4.95
CA SER A 37 -1.21 -1.07 -3.80
C SER A 37 -2.69 -1.17 -3.48
N THR A 38 -3.57 -1.07 -4.49
CA THR A 38 -5.02 -1.19 -4.29
C THR A 38 -5.40 -2.56 -3.70
N VAL A 39 -4.81 -3.65 -4.21
CA VAL A 39 -5.06 -5.00 -3.68
C VAL A 39 -4.61 -5.11 -2.22
N VAL A 40 -3.40 -4.66 -1.90
CA VAL A 40 -2.89 -4.70 -0.52
C VAL A 40 -3.74 -3.83 0.42
N PHE A 41 -4.23 -2.69 -0.05
CA PHE A 41 -5.12 -1.82 0.72
C PHE A 41 -6.48 -2.49 1.02
N ILE A 42 -7.07 -3.15 0.02
CA ILE A 42 -8.34 -3.88 0.21
C ILE A 42 -8.15 -5.03 1.19
N VAL A 43 -7.10 -5.83 1.01
CA VAL A 43 -6.79 -6.96 1.88
C VAL A 43 -6.51 -6.49 3.32
N SER A 44 -5.78 -5.39 3.49
CA SER A 44 -5.51 -4.85 4.82
C SER A 44 -6.78 -4.29 5.47
N SER A 45 -7.65 -3.63 4.70
CA SER A 45 -8.94 -3.14 5.19
C SER A 45 -9.85 -4.29 5.65
N LEU A 46 -9.92 -5.38 4.87
CA LEU A 46 -10.62 -6.60 5.25
C LEU A 46 -10.03 -7.24 6.51
N ALA A 47 -8.70 -7.26 6.65
CA ALA A 47 -8.04 -7.79 7.84
C ALA A 47 -8.38 -6.97 9.10
N VAL A 48 -8.45 -5.64 8.98
CA VAL A 48 -8.89 -4.76 10.08
C VAL A 48 -10.35 -5.05 10.46
N LEU A 49 -11.25 -5.09 9.47
CA LEU A 49 -12.68 -5.35 9.70
C LEU A 49 -12.91 -6.74 10.32
N TYR A 50 -12.23 -7.77 9.79
CA TYR A 50 -12.30 -9.12 10.31
C TYR A 50 -11.81 -9.18 11.76
N SER A 51 -10.70 -8.50 12.05
CA SER A 51 -10.15 -8.49 13.41
C SER A 51 -11.09 -7.84 14.43
N PHE A 52 -11.76 -6.76 14.04
CA PHE A 52 -12.78 -6.13 14.87
C PHE A 52 -14.04 -6.99 15.03
N CYS A 53 -14.47 -7.68 13.97
CA CYS A 53 -15.73 -8.42 13.96
C CYS A 53 -15.64 -9.79 14.65
N VAL A 54 -14.49 -10.47 14.56
CA VAL A 54 -14.32 -11.84 15.06
C VAL A 54 -13.62 -11.90 16.42
N ASN A 55 -12.59 -11.06 16.64
CA ASN A 55 -11.73 -11.17 17.82
C ASN A 55 -11.90 -10.05 18.86
N GLY A 56 -12.81 -9.09 18.61
CA GLY A 56 -13.09 -7.99 19.54
C GLY A 56 -11.81 -7.27 20.01
N PHE A 57 -11.55 -7.29 21.32
CA PHE A 57 -10.39 -6.63 21.94
C PHE A 57 -9.05 -7.36 21.68
N GLU A 58 -9.05 -8.68 21.51
CA GLU A 58 -7.86 -9.46 21.16
C GLU A 58 -7.42 -9.20 19.71
N GLY A 59 -8.36 -8.79 18.86
CA GLY A 59 -8.12 -8.39 17.48
C GLY A 59 -7.40 -7.05 17.31
N LEU A 60 -7.22 -6.25 18.37
CA LEU A 60 -6.61 -4.91 18.26
C LEU A 60 -5.20 -4.95 17.68
N GLY A 61 -4.38 -5.94 18.03
CA GLY A 61 -3.02 -6.06 17.50
C GLY A 61 -2.98 -6.22 15.97
N ILE A 62 -3.83 -7.11 15.45
CA ILE A 62 -3.95 -7.36 14.00
C ILE A 62 -4.59 -6.16 13.30
N ALA A 63 -5.56 -5.49 13.94
CA ALA A 63 -6.15 -4.26 13.41
C ALA A 63 -5.11 -3.14 13.30
N PHE A 64 -4.21 -2.97 14.27
CA PHE A 64 -3.13 -1.98 14.20
C PHE A 64 -2.14 -2.29 13.08
N ILE A 65 -1.76 -3.55 12.90
CA ILE A 65 -0.86 -3.98 11.83
C ILE A 65 -1.54 -3.76 10.46
N GLY A 66 -2.78 -4.20 10.31
CA GLY A 66 -3.58 -4.02 9.10
C GLY A 66 -3.79 -2.56 8.74
N ALA A 67 -4.09 -1.70 9.73
CA ALA A 67 -4.23 -0.26 9.53
C ALA A 67 -2.90 0.35 9.05
N THR A 68 -1.78 -0.03 9.66
CA THR A 68 -0.45 0.45 9.27
C THR A 68 -0.09 0.06 7.83
N ILE A 69 -0.36 -1.20 7.44
CA ILE A 69 -0.17 -1.70 6.08
C ILE A 69 -1.05 -0.93 5.09
N GLY A 70 -2.31 -0.67 5.46
CA GLY A 70 -3.24 0.11 4.64
C GLY A 70 -2.77 1.53 4.41
N ILE A 71 -2.32 2.21 5.47
CA ILE A 71 -1.77 3.57 5.39
C ILE A 71 -0.52 3.59 4.51
N ALA A 72 0.40 2.63 4.69
CA ALA A 72 1.60 2.52 3.86
C ALA A 72 1.25 2.33 2.38
N SER A 73 0.22 1.51 2.08
CA SER A 73 -0.24 1.31 0.71
C SER A 73 -0.83 2.57 0.07
N LEU A 74 -1.64 3.34 0.81
CA LEU A 74 -2.15 4.63 0.34
C LEU A 74 -1.01 5.61 0.08
N LEU A 75 -0.02 5.65 0.96
CA LEU A 75 1.16 6.49 0.78
C LEU A 75 1.90 6.10 -0.50
N THR A 76 2.05 4.81 -0.79
CA THR A 76 2.63 4.34 -2.06
C THR A 76 1.82 4.85 -3.26
N CYS A 77 0.49 4.73 -3.26
CA CYS A 77 -0.37 5.26 -4.33
C CYS A 77 -0.17 6.77 -4.56
N ILE A 78 -0.08 7.56 -3.48
CA ILE A 78 0.14 9.01 -3.57
C ILE A 78 1.50 9.31 -4.21
N VAL A 79 2.57 8.66 -3.73
CA VAL A 79 3.93 8.86 -4.26
C VAL A 79 4.01 8.46 -5.73
N LEU A 80 3.42 7.33 -6.13
CA LEU A 80 3.39 6.92 -7.53
C LEU A 80 2.64 7.93 -8.41
N THR A 81 1.54 8.49 -7.91
CA THR A 81 0.78 9.53 -8.62
C THR A 81 1.59 10.80 -8.81
N ILE A 82 2.32 11.24 -7.80
CA ILE A 82 3.23 12.40 -7.90
C ILE A 82 4.30 12.15 -8.97
N ILE A 83 4.91 10.96 -8.99
CA ILE A 83 5.92 10.59 -10.00
C ILE A 83 5.33 10.64 -11.42
N VAL A 84 4.12 10.11 -11.61
CA VAL A 84 3.44 10.14 -12.91
C VAL A 84 3.14 11.58 -13.33
N MET A 85 2.64 12.43 -12.42
CA MET A 85 2.34 13.84 -12.71
C MET A 85 3.60 14.63 -13.07
N ILE A 86 4.70 14.46 -12.33
CA ILE A 86 5.98 15.11 -12.64
C ILE A 86 6.45 14.71 -14.05
N LYS A 87 6.39 13.40 -14.36
CA LYS A 87 6.84 12.89 -15.67
C LYS A 87 5.93 13.30 -16.84
N GLN A 88 4.66 13.56 -16.59
CA GLN A 88 3.76 14.13 -17.60
C GLN A 88 4.01 15.63 -17.83
N HIS A 89 4.45 16.37 -16.80
CA HIS A 89 4.79 17.79 -16.94
C HIS A 89 6.13 18.03 -17.67
N GLU A 90 7.05 17.06 -17.66
CA GLU A 90 8.32 17.15 -18.42
C GLU A 90 8.21 16.74 -19.90
N LYS A 91 7.05 16.25 -20.36
CA LYS A 91 6.80 15.87 -21.77
C LYS A 91 5.97 16.94 -22.49
#